data_AF-C8PTQ5-F1
#
_entry.id   AF-C8PTQ5-F1
#
_cell.length_a   1.000
_cell.length_b   1.000
_cell.length_c   1.000
_cell.angle_alpha   90.00
_cell.angle_beta   90.00
_cell.angle_gamma   90.00
#
_symmetry.space_group_name_H-M   'P 1'
#
loop_
_entity.id
_entity.type
_entity.pdbx_description
1 polymer ?
#
loop_
_entity_poly.entity_id
_entity_poly.type
_entity_poly.pdbx_seq_one_letter_code
_entity_poly.pdbx_strand_id
1 'polypeptide(L)'
;MQNGFEKASMRSIAAMTGITAGALYKHFPSKAAIFEALVQPLIAQTLSIGTDFSETVVELFKTENRAAIKEVIRTSIWNLYNLVYSRFDEFKLLFNRATGTKYENIRHEFVMADVTACKKVIDDFKNMESISGL
;
A
#
# COMPACT_ATOMS: atom_id res chain seq x y z
N MET A 1 2.60 -11.60 14.58
CA MET A 1 2.57 -12.84 13.76
C MET A 1 3.93 -13.09 13.10
N GLN A 2 4.95 -13.46 13.88
CA GLN A 2 6.33 -13.58 13.35
C GLN A 2 6.50 -14.72 12.32
N ASN A 3 5.76 -15.83 12.49
CA ASN A 3 5.82 -16.99 11.58
C ASN A 3 4.95 -16.84 10.32
N GLY A 4 4.32 -15.69 10.15
CA GLY A 4 3.34 -15.39 9.10
C GLY A 4 1.94 -15.93 9.35
N PHE A 5 1.00 -15.51 8.50
CA PHE A 5 -0.44 -15.73 8.72
C PHE A 5 -0.81 -17.22 8.77
N GLU A 6 -0.35 -17.99 7.80
CA GLU A 6 -0.67 -19.41 7.65
C GLU A 6 -0.28 -20.20 8.90
N LYS A 7 0.95 -20.01 9.39
CA LYS A 7 1.52 -20.73 10.54
C LYS A 7 1.03 -20.20 11.90
N ALA A 8 0.34 -19.07 11.94
CA ALA A 8 -0.21 -18.54 13.18
C ALA A 8 -1.55 -19.20 13.54
N SER A 9 -1.80 -19.35 14.83
CA SER A 9 -3.12 -19.70 15.39
C SER A 9 -3.52 -18.66 16.43
N MET A 10 -4.81 -18.59 16.77
CA MET A 10 -5.27 -17.70 17.86
C MET A 10 -4.57 -18.02 19.18
N ARG A 11 -4.33 -19.31 19.47
CA ARG A 11 -3.59 -19.76 20.66
C ARG A 11 -2.13 -19.31 20.65
N SER A 12 -1.43 -19.47 19.53
CA SER A 12 -0.03 -19.03 19.44
C SER A 12 0.10 -17.51 19.53
N ILE A 13 -0.86 -16.76 18.97
CA ILE A 13 -0.88 -15.29 19.08
C ILE A 13 -1.11 -14.87 20.53
N ALA A 14 -2.09 -15.45 21.21
CA ALA A 14 -2.38 -15.16 22.61
C ALA A 14 -1.18 -15.48 23.54
N ALA A 15 -0.49 -16.60 23.29
CA ALA A 15 0.73 -16.95 24.01
C ALA A 15 1.85 -15.91 23.81
N MET A 16 2.03 -15.40 22.58
CA MET A 16 3.02 -14.35 22.29
C MET A 16 2.67 -13.00 22.94
N THR A 17 1.40 -12.71 23.18
CA THR A 17 0.95 -11.44 23.79
C THR A 17 0.73 -11.52 25.29
N GLY A 18 0.94 -12.69 25.91
CA GLY A 18 0.78 -12.90 27.35
C GLY A 18 -0.67 -12.90 27.83
N ILE A 19 -1.65 -13.08 26.93
CA ILE A 19 -3.08 -13.16 27.28
C ILE A 19 -3.68 -14.52 26.94
N THR A 20 -4.91 -14.76 27.38
CA THR A 20 -5.65 -15.97 27.02
C THR A 20 -6.24 -15.88 25.62
N ALA A 21 -6.41 -17.03 24.95
CA ALA A 21 -7.10 -17.06 23.67
C ALA A 21 -8.54 -16.54 23.76
N GLY A 22 -9.24 -16.80 24.88
CA GLY A 22 -10.60 -16.28 25.12
C GLY A 22 -10.65 -14.75 25.17
N ALA A 23 -9.66 -14.10 25.81
CA ALA A 23 -9.54 -12.65 25.80
C ALA A 23 -9.31 -12.12 24.38
N LEU A 24 -8.49 -12.81 23.58
CA LEU A 24 -8.24 -12.42 22.18
C LEU A 24 -9.51 -12.55 21.32
N TYR A 25 -10.28 -13.63 21.49
CA TYR A 25 -11.55 -13.85 20.78
C TYR A 25 -12.62 -12.79 21.11
N LYS A 26 -12.54 -12.16 22.28
CA LYS A 26 -13.45 -11.05 22.65
C LYS A 26 -13.22 -9.80 21.78
N HIS A 27 -12.00 -9.57 21.31
CA HIS A 27 -11.65 -8.42 20.47
C HIS A 27 -11.67 -8.75 18.98
N PHE A 28 -11.22 -9.95 18.62
CA PHE A 28 -11.10 -10.38 17.23
C PHE A 28 -11.70 -11.77 17.03
N PRO A 29 -12.69 -11.94 16.14
CA PRO A 29 -13.34 -13.22 15.93
C PRO A 29 -12.40 -14.27 15.28
N SER A 30 -11.31 -13.83 14.65
CA SER A 30 -10.36 -14.72 13.99
C SER A 30 -8.97 -14.10 13.85
N LYS A 31 -7.97 -14.93 13.53
CA LYS A 31 -6.64 -14.44 13.17
C LYS A 31 -6.66 -13.57 11.90
N ALA A 32 -7.62 -13.79 11.00
CA ALA A 32 -7.81 -12.97 9.80
C ALA A 32 -8.24 -11.54 10.17
N ALA A 33 -9.15 -11.39 11.14
CA ALA A 33 -9.55 -10.09 11.65
C ALA A 33 -8.37 -9.34 12.31
N ILE A 34 -7.50 -10.05 13.05
CA ILE A 34 -6.27 -9.47 13.61
C ILE A 34 -5.35 -9.00 12.48
N PHE A 35 -5.09 -9.85 11.48
CA PHE A 35 -4.24 -9.51 10.35
C PHE A 35 -4.75 -8.25 9.65
N GLU A 36 -6.05 -8.22 9.35
CA GLU A 36 -6.69 -7.10 8.66
C GLU A 36 -6.59 -5.80 9.46
N ALA A 37 -6.84 -5.83 10.76
CA ALA A 37 -6.71 -4.65 11.62
C ALA A 37 -5.27 -4.09 11.65
N LEU A 38 -4.26 -4.94 11.52
CA LEU A 38 -2.86 -4.51 11.47
C LEU A 38 -2.49 -3.87 10.12
N VAL A 39 -2.95 -4.43 9.00
CA VAL A 39 -2.51 -3.98 7.67
C VAL A 39 -3.39 -2.88 7.06
N GLN A 40 -4.66 -2.77 7.46
CA GLN A 40 -5.60 -1.79 6.91
C GLN A 40 -5.09 -0.34 6.99
N PRO A 41 -4.54 0.14 8.13
CA PRO A 41 -3.99 1.49 8.19
C PRO A 41 -2.88 1.74 7.17
N LEU A 42 -1.99 0.75 6.97
CA LEU A 42 -0.91 0.84 5.98
C LEU A 42 -1.47 0.92 4.55
N ILE A 43 -2.45 0.07 4.22
CA ILE A 43 -3.09 0.06 2.90
C ILE A 43 -3.78 1.41 2.64
N ALA A 44 -4.59 1.90 3.58
CA ALA A 44 -5.31 3.16 3.44
C ALA A 44 -4.36 4.36 3.23
N GLN A 45 -3.28 4.45 4.01
CA GLN A 45 -2.28 5.51 3.85
C GLN A 45 -1.53 5.40 2.51
N THR A 46 -1.24 4.17 2.05
CA THR A 46 -0.59 3.95 0.75
C THR A 46 -1.49 4.43 -0.39
N LEU A 47 -2.79 4.11 -0.33
CA LEU A 47 -3.76 4.58 -1.30
C LEU A 47 -3.89 6.11 -1.29
N SER A 48 -3.92 6.75 -0.11
CA SER A 48 -3.93 8.21 0.00
C SER A 48 -2.74 8.86 -0.70
N ILE A 49 -1.51 8.35 -0.46
CA ILE A 49 -0.30 8.86 -1.11
C ILE A 49 -0.40 8.76 -2.65
N GLY A 50 -0.95 7.64 -3.15
CA GLY A 50 -1.14 7.43 -4.59
C GLY A 50 -2.20 8.34 -5.19
N THR A 51 -3.31 8.58 -4.49
CA THR A 51 -4.37 9.51 -4.90
C THR A 51 -3.85 10.95 -4.92
N ASP A 52 -3.21 11.41 -3.84
CA ASP A 52 -2.66 12.76 -3.74
C ASP A 52 -1.64 13.04 -4.85
N PHE A 53 -0.79 12.05 -5.14
CA PHE A 53 0.15 12.10 -6.27
C PHE A 53 -0.58 12.27 -7.60
N SER A 54 -1.56 11.40 -7.87
CA SER A 54 -2.28 11.39 -9.15
C SER A 54 -3.05 12.69 -9.40
N GLU A 55 -3.71 13.23 -8.37
CA GLU A 55 -4.44 14.50 -8.45
C GLU A 55 -3.50 15.68 -8.72
N THR A 56 -2.40 15.77 -7.97
CA THR A 56 -1.41 16.84 -8.13
C THR A 56 -0.74 16.80 -9.51
N VAL A 57 -0.41 15.60 -9.99
CA VAL A 57 0.22 15.42 -11.31
C VAL A 57 -0.71 15.83 -12.44
N VAL A 58 -2.00 15.47 -12.38
CA VAL A 58 -3.00 15.90 -13.39
C VAL A 58 -3.14 17.43 -13.44
N GLU A 59 -3.10 18.11 -12.28
CA GLU A 59 -3.16 19.57 -12.24
C GLU A 59 -1.89 20.20 -12.81
N LEU A 60 -0.71 19.70 -12.43
CA LEU A 60 0.56 20.20 -12.95
C LEU A 60 0.73 19.97 -14.45
N PHE A 61 0.15 18.89 -15.00
CA PHE A 61 0.13 18.65 -16.44
C PHE A 61 -0.56 19.77 -17.22
N LYS A 62 -1.62 20.37 -16.69
CA LYS A 62 -2.31 21.50 -17.34
C LYS A 62 -1.44 22.76 -17.45
N THR A 63 -0.36 22.83 -16.68
CA THR A 63 0.51 24.03 -16.58
C THR A 63 1.87 23.85 -17.25
N GLU A 64 2.11 22.70 -17.91
CA GLU A 64 3.38 22.31 -18.56
C GLU A 64 4.65 22.43 -17.68
N ASN A 65 4.49 22.51 -16.35
CA ASN A 65 5.59 22.73 -15.42
C ASN A 65 6.33 21.43 -15.09
N ARG A 66 7.25 21.02 -15.99
CA ARG A 66 8.06 19.79 -15.84
C ARG A 66 8.89 19.74 -14.56
N ALA A 67 9.33 20.89 -14.03
CA ALA A 67 10.10 20.93 -12.78
C ALA A 67 9.21 20.59 -11.56
N ALA A 68 8.00 21.14 -11.52
CA ALA A 68 7.03 20.84 -10.47
C ALA A 68 6.63 19.35 -10.46
N ILE A 69 6.47 18.73 -11.64
CA ILE A 69 6.17 17.30 -11.75
C ILE A 69 7.28 16.44 -11.11
N LYS A 70 8.55 16.78 -11.35
CA LYS A 70 9.68 16.07 -10.71
C LYS A 70 9.66 16.19 -9.19
N GLU A 71 9.34 17.36 -8.66
CA GLU A 71 9.25 17.57 -7.21
C GLU A 71 8.10 16.80 -6.57
N VAL A 72 6.97 16.69 -7.25
CA VAL A 72 5.83 15.88 -6.79
C VAL A 72 6.18 14.40 -6.77
N ILE A 73 6.80 13.88 -7.85
CA ILE A 73 7.31 12.50 -7.86
C ILE A 73 8.26 12.26 -6.69
N ARG A 74 9.22 13.17 -6.47
CA ARG A 74 10.19 13.06 -5.37
C ARG A 74 9.50 13.05 -4.00
N THR A 75 8.51 13.92 -3.81
CA THR A 75 7.75 14.04 -2.56
C THR A 75 6.90 12.79 -2.30
N SER A 76 6.20 12.27 -3.29
CA SER A 76 5.40 11.05 -3.15
C SER A 76 6.24 9.83 -2.86
N ILE A 77 7.40 9.68 -3.52
CA ILE A 77 8.38 8.63 -3.22
C ILE A 77 8.86 8.76 -1.76
N TRP A 78 9.20 9.97 -1.31
CA TRP A 78 9.63 10.22 0.06
C TRP A 78 8.55 9.86 1.10
N ASN A 79 7.30 10.24 0.83
CA ASN A 79 6.15 9.91 1.68
C ASN A 79 5.93 8.39 1.77
N LEU A 80 6.05 7.68 0.64
CA LEU A 80 5.95 6.23 0.62
C LEU A 80 7.09 5.59 1.45
N TYR A 81 8.33 6.05 1.28
CA TYR A 81 9.46 5.57 2.09
C TYR A 81 9.22 5.79 3.59
N ASN A 82 8.79 6.99 4.00
CA ASN A 82 8.50 7.27 5.40
C ASN A 82 7.37 6.40 5.96
N LEU A 83 6.33 6.14 5.16
CA LEU A 83 5.24 5.26 5.56
C LEU A 83 5.74 3.82 5.76
N VAL A 84 6.51 3.29 4.80
CA VAL A 84 7.05 1.93 4.88
C VAL A 84 7.96 1.76 6.08
N TYR A 85 8.86 2.71 6.35
CA TYR A 85 9.78 2.59 7.48
C TYR A 85 9.15 2.88 8.84
N SER A 86 8.13 3.74 8.91
CA SER A 86 7.39 3.98 10.17
C SER A 86 6.48 2.80 10.55
N ARG A 87 6.07 1.97 9.58
CA ARG A 87 5.20 0.79 9.76
C ARG A 87 5.83 -0.47 9.18
N PHE A 88 7.12 -0.66 9.44
CA PHE A 88 7.91 -1.66 8.74
C PHE A 88 7.51 -3.10 9.08
N ASP A 89 7.02 -3.35 10.29
CA ASP A 89 6.53 -4.67 10.68
C ASP A 89 5.21 -5.01 10.00
N GLU A 90 4.28 -4.06 9.90
CA GLU A 90 3.04 -4.21 9.14
C GLU A 90 3.31 -4.38 7.65
N PHE A 91 4.29 -3.64 7.11
CA PHE A 91 4.71 -3.79 5.72
C PHE A 91 5.28 -5.18 5.46
N LYS A 92 6.20 -5.68 6.30
CA LYS A 92 6.71 -7.06 6.20
C LYS A 92 5.59 -8.09 6.36
N LEU A 93 4.64 -7.84 7.25
CA LEU A 93 3.49 -8.72 7.47
C LEU A 93 2.63 -8.83 6.20
N LEU A 94 2.30 -7.69 5.60
CA LEU A 94 1.52 -7.61 4.37
C LEU A 94 2.29 -8.20 3.17
N PHE A 95 3.50 -7.74 2.90
CA PHE A 95 4.22 -8.10 1.67
C PHE A 95 4.85 -9.50 1.69
N ASN A 96 5.26 -10.00 2.85
CA ASN A 96 6.06 -11.22 2.93
C ASN A 96 5.37 -12.36 3.69
N ARG A 97 4.25 -12.09 4.36
CA ARG A 97 3.65 -13.03 5.33
C ARG A 97 2.12 -13.13 5.22
N ALA A 98 1.54 -12.70 4.09
CA ALA A 98 0.11 -12.70 3.81
C ALA A 98 -0.44 -13.99 3.18
N THR A 99 0.38 -15.02 2.94
CA THR A 99 -0.07 -16.30 2.36
C THR A 99 -1.25 -16.88 3.12
N GLY A 100 -2.31 -17.26 2.40
CA GLY A 100 -3.58 -17.74 2.98
C GLY A 100 -4.52 -16.65 3.48
N THR A 101 -4.20 -15.37 3.28
CA THR A 101 -5.13 -14.24 3.45
C THR A 101 -5.65 -13.77 2.09
N LYS A 102 -6.69 -12.92 2.08
CA LYS A 102 -7.12 -12.22 0.87
C LYS A 102 -6.05 -11.30 0.24
N TYR A 103 -4.97 -11.03 0.95
CA TYR A 103 -3.85 -10.20 0.50
C TYR A 103 -2.63 -11.03 0.06
N GLU A 104 -2.78 -12.35 -0.14
CA GLU A 104 -1.65 -13.21 -0.51
C GLU A 104 -0.95 -12.78 -1.82
N ASN A 105 -1.69 -12.14 -2.73
CA ASN A 105 -1.20 -11.64 -4.01
C ASN A 105 -0.80 -10.16 -3.99
N ILE A 106 -0.71 -9.53 -2.81
CA ILE A 106 -0.51 -8.07 -2.70
C ILE A 106 0.70 -7.54 -3.46
N ARG A 107 1.78 -8.32 -3.56
CA ARG A 107 2.98 -7.92 -4.34
C ARG A 107 2.66 -7.79 -5.82
N HIS A 108 1.88 -8.73 -6.36
CA HIS A 108 1.44 -8.69 -7.74
C HIS A 108 0.46 -7.54 -7.96
N GLU A 109 -0.54 -7.41 -7.08
CA GLU A 109 -1.53 -6.33 -7.15
C GLU A 109 -0.89 -4.94 -7.09
N PHE A 110 0.08 -4.74 -6.19
CA PHE A 110 0.84 -3.50 -6.08
C PHE A 110 1.60 -3.16 -7.37
N VAL A 111 2.34 -4.13 -7.92
CA VAL A 111 3.08 -3.95 -9.19
C VAL A 111 2.12 -3.68 -10.36
N MET A 112 0.99 -4.38 -10.42
CA MET A 112 0.00 -4.17 -11.48
C MET A 112 -0.68 -2.80 -11.38
N ALA A 113 -0.96 -2.32 -10.17
CA ALA A 113 -1.49 -0.98 -9.93
C ALA A 113 -0.49 0.10 -10.41
N ASP A 114 0.78 -0.04 -10.04
CA ASP A 114 1.85 0.87 -10.46
C ASP A 114 2.02 0.89 -11.99
N VAL A 115 2.12 -0.29 -12.62
CA VAL A 115 2.22 -0.41 -14.09
C VAL A 115 1.02 0.21 -14.79
N THR A 116 -0.19 0.02 -14.25
CA THR A 116 -1.42 0.61 -14.81
C THR A 116 -1.39 2.13 -14.72
N ALA A 117 -0.97 2.68 -13.57
CA ALA A 117 -0.83 4.12 -13.38
C ALA A 117 0.23 4.72 -14.32
N CYS A 118 1.39 4.10 -14.45
CA CYS A 118 2.44 4.55 -15.36
C CYS A 118 2.00 4.51 -16.83
N LYS A 119 1.33 3.44 -17.27
CA LYS A 119 0.79 3.36 -18.64
C LYS A 119 -0.19 4.47 -18.92
N LYS A 120 -1.12 4.74 -18.00
CA LYS A 120 -2.08 5.84 -18.12
C LYS A 120 -1.37 7.18 -18.29
N VAL A 121 -0.38 7.48 -17.45
CA VAL A 121 0.41 8.70 -17.56
C VAL A 121 1.11 8.80 -18.93
N ILE A 122 1.72 7.71 -19.42
CA ILE A 122 2.37 7.66 -20.74
C ILE A 122 1.36 7.90 -21.88
N ASP A 123 0.17 7.31 -21.81
CA ASP A 123 -0.88 7.48 -22.82
C ASP A 123 -1.42 8.92 -22.80
N ASP A 124 -1.61 9.51 -21.61
CA ASP A 124 -1.99 10.91 -21.44
C ASP A 124 -0.93 11.85 -22.09
N PHE A 125 0.35 11.57 -21.90
CA PHE A 125 1.44 12.31 -22.57
C PHE A 125 1.38 12.21 -24.10
N LYS A 126 1.22 11.01 -24.66
CA LYS A 126 1.18 10.80 -26.12
C LYS A 126 -0.01 11.49 -26.78
N ASN A 127 -1.17 11.44 -26.12
CA ASN A 127 -2.38 12.10 -26.60
C ASN A 127 -2.23 13.62 -26.60
N MET A 128 -1.49 14.19 -25.64
CA MET A 128 -1.21 15.63 -25.61
C MET A 128 -0.25 16.08 -26.71
N GLU A 129 0.84 15.34 -26.98
CA GLU A 129 1.74 15.65 -28.12
C GLU A 129 1.00 15.63 -29.46
N SER A 130 0.04 14.70 -29.61
CA SER A 130 -0.80 14.58 -30.81
C SER A 130 -1.78 15.74 -30.98
N ILE A 131 -2.17 16.41 -29.88
CA ILE A 131 -3.07 17.58 -29.87
C ILE A 131 -2.29 18.90 -30.02
N SER A 132 -1.04 18.96 -29.57
CA SER A 132 -0.20 20.17 -29.65
C SER A 132 0.42 20.45 -31.02
N GLY A 133 0.34 19.53 -31.99
CA GLY A 133 0.71 19.79 -33.39
C GLY A 133 2.10 20.41 -33.59
N LEU A 134 3.14 19.76 -33.06
CA LEU A 134 4.51 19.88 -33.57
C LEU A 134 4.82 18.69 -34.48
#